data_AF-A0A7U8GF89-F1
#
_entry.id   AF-A0A7U8GF89-F1
#
_cell.length_a   1.000
_cell.length_b   1.000
_cell.length_c   1.000
_cell.angle_alpha   90.00
_cell.angle_beta   90.00
_cell.angle_gamma   90.00
#
_symmetry.space_group_name_H-M   'P 1'
#
loop_
_entity.id
_entity.type
_entity.pdbx_description
1 polymer ?
#
loop_
_entity_poly.entity_id
_entity_poly.type
_entity_poly.pdbx_seq_one_letter_code
_entity_poly.pdbx_strand_id
1 'polypeptide(L)'
;MFTPKTKCELVALVREELIALDEIDVSLITDMSYLFYYSTRTNFDGIEKWNVSNVKDMSYMFYCCKSFNHDISKWNVRNVENMEGMFFDCESFDQDLSSWNMSNVKDTKYMFCNCLKFNHKVENWDVHNAITMAHMFENCKQFDQDLSRWDVHNAKTMAFLLHNCTNFHHDVKKLDIDKNCNVQKILGHEEIQNKYAIKH
;
A
#
# COMPACT_ATOMS: atom_id res chain seq x y z
N MET A 1 9.02 17.72 -22.29
CA MET A 1 8.89 17.53 -20.83
C MET A 1 7.74 18.40 -20.34
N PHE A 2 6.68 17.77 -19.86
CA PHE A 2 5.50 18.41 -19.26
C PHE A 2 5.76 18.61 -17.76
N THR A 3 5.33 19.72 -17.17
CA THR A 3 5.54 20.01 -15.74
C THR A 3 4.23 20.46 -15.10
N PRO A 4 3.29 19.53 -14.85
CA PRO A 4 2.00 19.86 -14.25
C PRO A 4 2.20 20.54 -12.89
N LYS A 5 1.43 21.59 -12.63
CA LYS A 5 1.40 22.33 -11.36
C LYS A 5 0.28 21.86 -10.44
N THR A 6 -0.68 21.13 -10.99
CA THR A 6 -1.84 20.63 -10.27
C THR A 6 -2.04 19.13 -10.52
N LYS A 7 -2.74 18.46 -9.59
CA LYS A 7 -3.18 17.08 -9.78
C LYS A 7 -4.03 16.93 -11.04
N CYS A 8 -4.92 17.87 -11.32
CA CYS A 8 -5.79 17.83 -12.50
C CYS A 8 -5.00 17.83 -13.82
N GLU A 9 -3.95 18.66 -13.92
CA GLU A 9 -3.05 18.67 -15.07
C GLU A 9 -2.31 17.34 -15.20
N LEU A 10 -1.80 16.80 -14.09
CA LEU A 10 -1.13 15.50 -14.10
C LEU A 10 -2.08 14.38 -14.56
N VAL A 11 -3.31 14.35 -14.05
CA VAL A 11 -4.36 13.38 -14.45
C VAL A 11 -4.64 13.46 -15.96
N ALA A 12 -4.69 14.67 -16.54
CA ALA A 12 -4.88 14.82 -17.98
C ALA A 12 -3.72 14.20 -18.77
N LEU A 13 -2.48 14.41 -18.33
CA LEU A 13 -1.29 13.89 -19.03
C LEU A 13 -1.17 12.37 -18.94
N VAL A 14 -1.42 11.77 -17.76
CA VAL A 14 -1.23 10.31 -17.60
C VAL A 14 -2.28 9.46 -18.33
N ARG A 15 -3.44 10.06 -18.64
CA ARG A 15 -4.53 9.42 -19.41
C ARG A 15 -4.22 9.34 -20.90
N GLU A 16 -3.29 10.16 -21.40
CA GLU A 16 -2.82 10.09 -22.77
C GLU A 16 -1.77 8.98 -22.90
N GLU A 17 -2.18 7.83 -23.45
CA GLU A 17 -1.29 6.66 -23.58
C GLU A 17 -0.05 6.93 -24.44
N LEU A 18 -0.12 7.90 -25.37
CA LEU A 18 0.99 8.31 -26.22
C LEU A 18 2.06 9.13 -25.50
N ILE A 19 1.74 9.71 -24.34
CA ILE A 19 2.73 10.43 -23.52
C ILE A 19 3.50 9.39 -22.71
N ALA A 20 4.82 9.34 -22.91
CA ALA A 20 5.71 8.54 -22.08
C ALA A 20 5.80 9.16 -20.68
N LEU A 21 5.78 8.33 -19.63
CA LEU A 21 5.67 8.84 -18.26
C LEU A 21 6.95 9.58 -17.83
N ASP A 22 8.12 9.25 -18.39
CA ASP A 22 9.36 9.98 -18.11
C ASP A 22 9.44 11.37 -18.75
N GLU A 23 8.51 11.72 -19.63
CA GLU A 23 8.36 13.09 -20.12
C GLU A 23 7.61 14.00 -19.14
N ILE A 24 7.03 13.45 -18.07
CA ILE A 24 6.24 14.19 -17.09
C ILE A 24 7.07 14.42 -15.82
N ASP A 25 7.44 15.68 -15.58
CA ASP A 25 8.07 16.10 -14.33
C ASP A 25 7.02 16.31 -13.24
N VAL A 26 6.90 15.32 -12.35
CA VAL A 26 5.97 15.31 -11.23
C VAL A 26 6.50 15.96 -9.95
N SER A 27 7.70 16.57 -9.98
CA SER A 27 8.41 17.03 -8.77
C SER A 27 7.66 18.10 -7.95
N LEU A 28 6.68 18.78 -8.53
CA LEU A 28 5.85 19.79 -7.85
C LEU A 28 4.55 19.21 -7.26
N ILE A 29 4.24 17.95 -7.55
CA ILE A 29 2.98 17.32 -7.18
C ILE A 29 3.08 16.80 -5.75
N THR A 30 2.11 17.17 -4.92
CA THR A 30 2.02 16.73 -3.52
C THR A 30 0.88 15.74 -3.29
N ASP A 31 -0.05 15.63 -4.24
CA ASP A 31 -1.23 14.77 -4.19
C ASP A 31 -1.32 13.97 -5.50
N MET A 32 -1.09 12.66 -5.40
CA MET A 32 -1.23 11.67 -6.46
C MET A 32 -2.42 10.73 -6.22
N SER A 33 -3.32 11.09 -5.31
CA SER A 33 -4.52 10.30 -5.06
C SER A 33 -5.31 10.08 -6.35
N TYR A 34 -5.78 8.86 -6.57
CA TYR A 34 -6.58 8.46 -7.73
C TYR A 34 -5.91 8.66 -9.11
N LEU A 35 -4.59 8.84 -9.20
CA LEU A 35 -3.94 9.25 -10.44
C LEU A 35 -4.17 8.29 -11.62
N PHE A 36 -4.04 6.99 -11.37
CA PHE A 36 -4.30 5.91 -12.32
C PHE A 36 -5.56 5.11 -11.95
N TYR A 37 -6.52 5.70 -11.23
CA TYR A 37 -7.74 5.02 -10.79
C TYR A 37 -8.50 4.38 -11.97
N TYR A 38 -8.70 3.06 -11.94
CA TYR A 38 -9.24 2.24 -13.04
C TYR A 38 -8.52 2.38 -14.39
N SER A 39 -7.24 2.79 -14.39
CA SER A 39 -6.50 2.98 -15.64
C SER A 39 -6.37 1.67 -16.41
N THR A 40 -6.68 1.72 -17.71
CA THR A 40 -6.48 0.64 -18.67
C THR A 40 -5.09 0.68 -19.31
N ARG A 41 -4.27 1.68 -18.95
CA ARG A 41 -2.91 1.86 -19.46
C ARG A 41 -2.10 0.58 -19.21
N THR A 42 -1.43 0.09 -20.25
CA THR A 42 -0.61 -1.14 -20.16
C THR A 42 0.89 -0.87 -20.10
N ASN A 43 1.33 0.29 -20.57
CA ASN A 43 2.73 0.69 -20.57
C ASN A 43 2.99 1.80 -19.53
N PHE A 44 3.71 1.49 -18.45
CA PHE A 44 4.15 2.49 -17.48
C PHE A 44 5.66 2.78 -17.53
N ASP A 45 6.33 2.49 -18.65
CA ASP A 45 7.75 2.81 -18.81
C ASP A 45 8.02 4.29 -18.50
N GLY A 46 9.07 4.54 -17.72
CA GLY A 46 9.47 5.87 -17.27
C GLY A 46 8.89 6.26 -15.90
N ILE A 47 7.90 5.54 -15.38
CA ILE A 47 7.32 5.80 -14.04
C ILE A 47 8.37 5.66 -12.93
N GLU A 48 9.36 4.78 -13.12
CA GLU A 48 10.45 4.55 -12.18
C GLU A 48 11.36 5.77 -12.00
N LYS A 49 11.32 6.72 -12.95
CA LYS A 49 12.11 7.97 -12.93
C LYS A 49 11.40 9.12 -12.22
N TRP A 50 10.14 8.95 -11.84
CA TRP A 50 9.38 10.01 -11.17
C TRP A 50 9.98 10.41 -9.83
N ASN A 51 10.22 11.70 -9.65
CA ASN A 51 10.58 12.25 -8.36
C ASN A 51 9.33 12.49 -7.50
N VAL A 52 8.91 11.46 -6.76
CA VAL A 52 7.75 11.51 -5.86
C VAL A 52 8.07 12.03 -4.45
N SER A 53 9.27 12.59 -4.23
CA SER A 53 9.72 12.95 -2.87
C SER A 53 8.90 14.05 -2.20
N ASN A 54 8.09 14.82 -2.93
CA ASN A 54 7.19 15.83 -2.37
C ASN A 54 5.75 15.34 -2.16
N VAL A 55 5.44 14.11 -2.59
CA VAL A 55 4.09 13.55 -2.50
C VAL A 55 3.76 13.20 -1.04
N LYS A 56 2.56 13.57 -0.63
CA LYS A 56 1.97 13.30 0.69
C LYS A 56 0.80 12.33 0.62
N ASP A 57 0.06 12.32 -0.48
CA ASP A 57 -1.11 11.45 -0.66
C ASP A 57 -0.96 10.63 -1.94
N MET A 58 -0.98 9.30 -1.79
CA MET A 58 -0.99 8.30 -2.87
C MET A 58 -2.22 7.40 -2.79
N SER A 59 -3.26 7.80 -2.05
CA SER A 59 -4.46 6.98 -1.88
C SER A 59 -5.12 6.63 -3.21
N TYR A 60 -5.45 5.34 -3.39
CA TYR A 60 -6.11 4.80 -4.57
C TYR A 60 -5.37 5.09 -5.89
N MET A 61 -4.07 5.40 -5.86
CA MET A 61 -3.29 5.80 -7.03
C MET A 61 -3.39 4.79 -8.17
N PHE A 62 -3.29 3.49 -7.90
CA PHE A 62 -3.40 2.41 -8.90
C PHE A 62 -4.62 1.52 -8.71
N TYR A 63 -5.65 1.98 -8.00
CA TYR A 63 -6.83 1.15 -7.73
C TYR A 63 -7.44 0.55 -9.00
N CYS A 64 -7.69 -0.75 -8.99
CA CYS A 64 -8.16 -1.56 -10.12
C CYS A 64 -7.27 -1.52 -11.38
N CYS A 65 -5.99 -1.14 -11.28
CA CYS A 65 -5.00 -1.35 -12.34
C CYS A 65 -4.51 -2.80 -12.33
N LYS A 66 -5.37 -3.73 -12.79
CA LYS A 66 -5.16 -5.19 -12.68
C LYS A 66 -3.82 -5.68 -13.25
N SER A 67 -3.31 -5.00 -14.27
CA SER A 67 -2.06 -5.34 -14.97
C SER A 67 -0.83 -4.59 -14.46
N PHE A 68 -0.97 -3.66 -13.51
CA PHE A 68 0.16 -2.87 -13.01
C PHE A 68 1.14 -3.74 -12.22
N ASN A 69 2.39 -3.76 -12.68
CA ASN A 69 3.51 -4.46 -12.02
C ASN A 69 4.87 -3.83 -12.41
N HIS A 70 4.92 -2.51 -12.61
CA HIS A 70 6.18 -1.83 -12.96
C HIS A 70 7.01 -1.50 -11.72
N ASP A 71 8.34 -1.55 -11.85
CA ASP A 71 9.27 -1.30 -10.75
C ASP A 71 9.17 0.15 -10.25
N ILE A 72 8.78 0.29 -8.99
CA ILE A 72 8.72 1.55 -8.24
C ILE A 72 9.55 1.48 -6.95
N SER A 73 10.46 0.50 -6.85
CA SER A 73 11.33 0.28 -5.68
C SER A 73 12.24 1.47 -5.37
N LYS A 74 12.51 2.34 -6.36
CA LYS A 74 13.39 3.51 -6.23
C LYS A 74 12.65 4.78 -5.79
N TRP A 75 11.34 4.74 -5.67
CA TRP A 75 10.56 5.90 -5.24
C TRP A 75 10.88 6.29 -3.80
N ASN A 76 11.14 7.59 -3.59
CA ASN A 76 11.32 8.15 -2.26
C ASN A 76 9.96 8.53 -1.66
N VAL A 77 9.35 7.60 -0.94
CA VAL A 77 8.03 7.78 -0.32
C VAL A 77 8.07 8.37 1.10
N ARG A 78 9.22 8.86 1.57
CA ARG A 78 9.42 9.28 2.97
C ARG A 78 8.44 10.35 3.47
N ASN A 79 7.82 11.13 2.58
CA ASN A 79 6.91 12.21 2.93
C ASN A 79 5.43 11.82 2.76
N VAL A 80 5.15 10.60 2.29
CA VAL A 80 3.79 10.11 2.09
C VAL A 80 3.17 9.81 3.45
N GLU A 81 1.95 10.32 3.65
CA GLU A 81 1.15 10.13 4.86
C GLU A 81 -0.04 9.19 4.61
N ASN A 82 -0.54 9.12 3.37
CA ASN A 82 -1.72 8.32 3.01
C ASN A 82 -1.41 7.42 1.80
N MET A 83 -1.55 6.10 2.01
CA MET A 83 -1.43 5.06 0.98
C MET A 83 -2.68 4.16 0.95
N GLU A 84 -3.82 4.66 1.44
CA GLU A 84 -5.10 3.95 1.43
C GLU A 84 -5.40 3.41 0.03
N GLY A 85 -5.54 2.09 -0.11
CA GLY A 85 -5.94 1.45 -1.37
C GLY A 85 -4.99 1.68 -2.55
N MET A 86 -3.72 2.06 -2.33
CA MET A 86 -2.78 2.43 -3.39
C MET A 86 -2.70 1.39 -4.52
N PHE A 87 -2.72 0.09 -4.18
CA PHE A 87 -2.70 -1.04 -5.13
C PHE A 87 -3.94 -1.94 -5.01
N PHE A 88 -5.04 -1.44 -4.42
CA PHE A 88 -6.23 -2.27 -4.22
C PHE A 88 -6.75 -2.76 -5.59
N ASP A 89 -6.86 -4.09 -5.73
CA ASP A 89 -7.30 -4.81 -6.93
C ASP A 89 -6.28 -4.77 -8.09
N CYS A 90 -5.01 -4.49 -7.78
CA CYS A 90 -3.88 -4.74 -8.69
C CYS A 90 -3.47 -6.22 -8.63
N GLU A 91 -4.26 -7.10 -9.24
CA GLU A 91 -4.07 -8.56 -9.17
C GLU A 91 -2.68 -9.04 -9.61
N SER A 92 -2.02 -8.31 -10.52
CA SER A 92 -0.68 -8.66 -11.02
C SER A 92 0.48 -8.07 -10.25
N PHE A 93 0.22 -7.18 -9.27
CA PHE A 93 1.27 -6.45 -8.56
C PHE A 93 2.08 -7.37 -7.65
N ASP A 94 3.40 -7.37 -7.87
CA ASP A 94 4.38 -8.21 -7.18
C ASP A 94 5.78 -7.55 -7.27
N GLN A 95 5.90 -6.30 -6.82
CA GLN A 95 7.16 -5.56 -6.79
C GLN A 95 7.78 -5.52 -5.39
N ASP A 96 9.11 -5.51 -5.34
CA ASP A 96 9.87 -5.34 -4.11
C ASP A 96 9.83 -3.87 -3.66
N LEU A 97 9.20 -3.64 -2.51
CA LEU A 97 9.06 -2.33 -1.88
C LEU A 97 9.83 -2.25 -0.55
N SER A 98 10.76 -3.17 -0.29
CA SER A 98 11.49 -3.27 0.98
C SER A 98 12.36 -2.05 1.30
N SER A 99 12.69 -1.23 0.29
CA SER A 99 13.43 0.04 0.40
C SER A 99 12.58 1.23 0.84
N TRP A 100 11.24 1.10 0.83
CA TRP A 100 10.35 2.21 1.14
C TRP A 100 10.42 2.61 2.60
N ASN A 101 10.54 3.92 2.84
CA ASN A 101 10.47 4.48 4.18
C ASN A 101 9.01 4.77 4.56
N MET A 102 8.42 3.89 5.36
CA MET A 102 7.03 3.94 5.81
C MET A 102 6.79 4.77 7.08
N SER A 103 7.86 5.35 7.67
CA SER A 103 7.81 5.98 9.00
C SER A 103 6.83 7.16 9.11
N ASN A 104 6.40 7.79 8.02
CA ASN A 104 5.41 8.88 8.05
C ASN A 104 4.00 8.46 7.62
N VAL A 105 3.82 7.22 7.16
CA VAL A 105 2.53 6.74 6.65
C VAL A 105 1.59 6.46 7.82
N LYS A 106 0.38 7.02 7.74
CA LYS A 106 -0.68 6.90 8.74
C LYS A 106 -1.80 5.97 8.30
N ASP A 107 -2.10 5.91 7.00
CA ASP A 107 -3.16 5.06 6.44
C ASP A 107 -2.60 4.12 5.36
N THR A 108 -2.71 2.81 5.62
CA THR A 108 -2.39 1.73 4.68
C THR A 108 -3.58 0.80 4.45
N LYS A 109 -4.78 1.24 4.83
CA LYS A 109 -6.01 0.48 4.70
C LYS A 109 -6.21 0.07 3.24
N TYR A 110 -6.56 -1.18 2.99
CA TYR A 110 -6.68 -1.77 1.65
C TYR A 110 -5.44 -1.71 0.74
N MET A 111 -4.25 -1.26 1.19
CA MET A 111 -3.14 -0.92 0.29
C MET A 111 -2.80 -2.01 -0.74
N PHE A 112 -2.83 -3.29 -0.34
CA PHE A 112 -2.62 -4.46 -1.19
C PHE A 112 -3.84 -5.39 -1.26
N CYS A 113 -5.03 -4.93 -0.87
CA CYS A 113 -6.23 -5.78 -0.92
C CYS A 113 -6.41 -6.34 -2.34
N ASN A 114 -6.65 -7.64 -2.47
CA ASN A 114 -6.73 -8.37 -3.75
C ASN A 114 -5.44 -8.34 -4.62
N CYS A 115 -4.27 -7.97 -4.11
CA CYS A 115 -3.00 -8.20 -4.81
C CYS A 115 -2.61 -9.68 -4.74
N LEU A 116 -3.21 -10.50 -5.61
CA LEU A 116 -3.17 -11.96 -5.51
C LEU A 116 -1.75 -12.56 -5.51
N LYS A 117 -0.79 -11.89 -6.16
CA LYS A 117 0.60 -12.35 -6.31
C LYS A 117 1.59 -11.79 -5.30
N PHE A 118 1.24 -10.72 -4.60
CA PHE A 118 2.19 -9.98 -3.77
C PHE A 118 2.75 -10.84 -2.62
N ASN A 119 4.07 -11.01 -2.58
CA ASN A 119 4.77 -11.71 -1.50
C ASN A 119 6.18 -11.13 -1.21
N HIS A 120 6.35 -9.82 -1.32
CA HIS A 120 7.65 -9.17 -1.09
C HIS A 120 7.84 -8.73 0.35
N LYS A 121 9.11 -8.62 0.74
CA LYS A 121 9.52 -8.32 2.12
C LYS A 121 8.99 -6.96 2.58
N VAL A 122 8.20 -7.01 3.64
CA VAL A 122 7.71 -5.83 4.38
C VAL A 122 8.19 -5.82 5.84
N GLU A 123 8.99 -6.81 6.24
CA GLU A 123 9.50 -6.98 7.61
C GLU A 123 10.29 -5.78 8.16
N ASN A 124 10.90 -4.99 7.27
CA ASN A 124 11.75 -3.85 7.61
C ASN A 124 11.02 -2.50 7.61
N TRP A 125 9.73 -2.47 7.29
CA TRP A 125 8.96 -1.24 7.30
C TRP A 125 8.76 -0.73 8.72
N ASP A 126 9.13 0.52 8.94
CA ASP A 126 8.74 1.26 10.13
C ASP A 126 7.27 1.68 9.99
N VAL A 127 6.39 0.97 10.67
CA VAL A 127 4.94 1.22 10.70
C VAL A 127 4.49 1.86 12.02
N HIS A 128 5.41 2.38 12.84
CA HIS A 128 5.09 2.95 14.15
C HIS A 128 3.99 4.02 14.08
N ASN A 129 3.96 4.82 13.00
CA ASN A 129 2.97 5.89 12.82
C ASN A 129 1.68 5.45 12.10
N ALA A 130 1.56 4.18 11.69
CA ALA A 130 0.38 3.67 11.02
C ALA A 130 -0.80 3.57 12.00
N ILE A 131 -1.90 4.23 11.68
CA ILE A 131 -3.12 4.30 12.50
C ILE A 131 -4.17 3.32 11.98
N THR A 132 -4.30 3.20 10.66
CA THR A 132 -5.30 2.38 9.98
C THR A 132 -4.61 1.41 9.02
N MET A 133 -4.70 0.11 9.32
CA MET A 133 -4.10 -0.97 8.54
C MET A 133 -5.14 -2.03 8.13
N ALA A 134 -6.43 -1.71 8.26
CA ALA A 134 -7.49 -2.67 8.02
C ALA A 134 -7.48 -3.15 6.56
N HIS A 135 -7.70 -4.46 6.37
CA HIS A 135 -7.75 -5.10 5.05
C HIS A 135 -6.48 -4.96 4.19
N MET A 136 -5.34 -4.50 4.74
CA MET A 136 -4.15 -4.15 3.95
C MET A 136 -3.69 -5.28 3.03
N PHE A 137 -3.72 -6.53 3.48
CA PHE A 137 -3.35 -7.71 2.68
C PHE A 137 -4.54 -8.65 2.45
N GLU A 138 -5.78 -8.20 2.66
CA GLU A 138 -6.93 -9.08 2.46
C GLU A 138 -6.91 -9.70 1.05
N ASN A 139 -7.15 -11.01 0.96
CA ASN A 139 -7.08 -11.82 -0.26
C ASN A 139 -5.72 -11.85 -0.98
N CYS A 140 -4.61 -11.39 -0.38
CA CYS A 140 -3.26 -11.63 -0.91
C CYS A 140 -2.89 -13.12 -0.79
N LYS A 141 -3.24 -13.92 -1.81
CA LYS A 141 -3.15 -15.39 -1.73
C LYS A 141 -1.73 -15.90 -1.57
N GLN A 142 -0.74 -15.21 -2.13
CA GLN A 142 0.67 -15.60 -2.04
C GLN A 142 1.42 -15.02 -0.83
N PHE A 143 0.80 -14.14 -0.04
CA PHE A 143 1.48 -13.42 1.03
C PHE A 143 1.87 -14.35 2.20
N ASP A 144 3.16 -14.44 2.48
CA ASP A 144 3.77 -15.27 3.53
C ASP A 144 5.01 -14.58 4.12
N GLN A 145 4.85 -13.33 4.59
CA GLN A 145 5.94 -12.55 5.17
C GLN A 145 5.80 -12.42 6.68
N ASP A 146 6.93 -12.46 7.40
CA ASP A 146 6.96 -12.28 8.85
C ASP A 146 6.70 -10.82 9.24
N LEU A 147 5.63 -10.60 10.00
CA LEU A 147 5.22 -9.29 10.51
C LEU A 147 5.66 -9.05 11.96
N SER A 148 6.33 -10.01 12.60
CA SER A 148 6.61 -9.97 14.05
C SER A 148 7.53 -8.83 14.50
N ARG A 149 8.19 -8.13 13.58
CA ARG A 149 9.03 -6.96 13.84
C ARG A 149 8.28 -5.62 13.76
N TRP A 150 7.04 -5.62 13.29
CA TRP A 150 6.26 -4.39 13.20
C TRP A 150 5.90 -3.87 14.58
N ASP A 151 6.27 -2.61 14.85
CA ASP A 151 5.73 -1.85 15.97
C ASP A 151 4.37 -1.29 15.58
N VAL A 152 3.32 -1.95 16.06
CA VAL A 152 1.91 -1.63 15.75
C VAL A 152 1.19 -0.95 16.92
N HIS A 153 1.94 -0.42 17.91
CA HIS A 153 1.33 0.10 19.14
C HIS A 153 0.34 1.25 18.89
N ASN A 154 0.58 2.08 17.88
CA ASN A 154 -0.31 3.20 17.53
C ASN A 154 -1.48 2.80 16.61
N ALA A 155 -1.52 1.56 16.12
CA ALA A 155 -2.59 1.11 15.24
C ALA A 155 -3.92 1.10 15.99
N LYS A 156 -4.94 1.76 15.43
CA LYS A 156 -6.31 1.76 15.95
C LYS A 156 -7.16 0.66 15.33
N THR A 157 -6.79 0.20 14.13
CA THR A 157 -7.47 -0.92 13.48
C THR A 157 -6.52 -1.69 12.56
N MET A 158 -6.52 -3.00 12.76
CA MET A 158 -5.90 -4.03 11.93
C MET A 158 -6.95 -5.07 11.53
N ALA A 159 -8.23 -4.68 11.54
CA ALA A 159 -9.33 -5.57 11.20
C ALA A 159 -9.10 -6.15 9.79
N PHE A 160 -9.29 -7.45 9.63
CA PHE A 160 -9.14 -8.17 8.36
C PHE A 160 -7.76 -8.05 7.70
N LEU A 161 -6.71 -7.64 8.43
CA LEU A 161 -5.38 -7.36 7.88
C LEU A 161 -4.87 -8.45 6.92
N LEU A 162 -5.01 -9.72 7.30
CA LEU A 162 -4.57 -10.91 6.59
C LEU A 162 -5.76 -11.82 6.23
N HIS A 163 -6.98 -11.28 6.20
CA HIS A 163 -8.17 -12.07 5.90
C HIS A 163 -8.00 -12.77 4.56
N ASN A 164 -8.26 -14.08 4.51
CA ASN A 164 -8.14 -14.89 3.29
C ASN A 164 -6.73 -14.92 2.65
N CYS A 165 -5.65 -14.62 3.40
CA CYS A 165 -4.27 -14.91 3.01
C CYS A 165 -3.98 -16.41 3.21
N THR A 166 -4.27 -17.22 2.19
CA THR A 166 -4.24 -18.69 2.32
C THR A 166 -2.83 -19.29 2.43
N ASN A 167 -1.80 -18.57 1.99
CA ASN A 167 -0.40 -19.01 2.11
C ASN A 167 0.31 -18.45 3.36
N PHE A 168 -0.39 -17.75 4.25
CA PHE A 168 0.26 -17.14 5.41
C PHE A 168 0.47 -18.16 6.53
N HIS A 169 1.73 -18.37 6.96
CA HIS A 169 2.09 -19.35 7.98
C HIS A 169 2.83 -18.79 9.19
N HIS A 170 3.05 -17.47 9.23
CA HIS A 170 3.79 -16.82 10.32
C HIS A 170 2.92 -16.59 11.57
N ASP A 171 3.55 -16.58 12.74
CA ASP A 171 2.84 -16.35 14.01
C ASP A 171 2.66 -14.85 14.30
N VAL A 172 1.44 -14.36 14.09
CA VAL A 172 1.05 -12.98 14.41
C VAL A 172 0.77 -12.74 15.89
N LYS A 173 0.77 -13.79 16.73
CA LYS A 173 0.64 -13.63 18.19
C LYS A 173 1.86 -12.92 18.80
N LYS A 174 2.94 -12.70 18.04
CA LYS A 174 4.11 -11.94 18.48
C LYS A 174 3.94 -10.43 18.40
N LEU A 175 2.92 -9.94 17.67
CA LEU A 175 2.63 -8.52 17.59
C LEU A 175 2.19 -7.99 18.96
N ASP A 176 2.79 -6.87 19.36
CA ASP A 176 2.39 -6.10 20.53
C ASP A 176 1.28 -5.13 20.13
N ILE A 177 0.04 -5.59 20.25
CA ILE A 177 -1.15 -4.87 19.79
C ILE A 177 -1.81 -4.17 20.97
N ASP A 178 -2.09 -2.86 20.85
CA ASP A 178 -2.84 -2.14 21.86
C ASP A 178 -4.23 -2.77 22.07
N LYS A 179 -4.66 -2.86 23.33
CA LYS A 179 -5.93 -3.50 23.70
C LYS A 179 -7.17 -2.84 23.08
N ASN A 180 -7.08 -1.58 22.66
CA ASN A 180 -8.17 -0.85 22.02
C ASN A 180 -8.10 -0.92 20.49
N CYS A 181 -7.06 -1.54 19.93
CA CYS A 181 -6.96 -1.75 18.48
C CYS A 181 -8.03 -2.75 18.03
N ASN A 182 -8.81 -2.37 17.02
CA ASN A 182 -9.74 -3.29 16.39
C ASN A 182 -8.97 -4.36 15.59
N VAL A 183 -9.01 -5.60 16.06
CA VAL A 183 -8.36 -6.78 15.43
C VAL A 183 -9.36 -7.78 14.86
N GLN A 184 -10.58 -7.33 14.55
CA GLN A 184 -11.64 -8.20 14.04
C GLN A 184 -11.16 -9.00 12.83
N LYS A 185 -11.26 -10.33 12.90
CA LYS A 185 -10.95 -11.26 11.78
C LYS A 185 -9.58 -11.03 11.13
N ILE A 186 -8.56 -10.67 11.90
CA ILE A 186 -7.20 -10.40 11.37
C ILE A 186 -6.68 -11.52 10.45
N LEU A 187 -6.88 -12.81 10.78
CA LEU A 187 -6.57 -13.98 9.92
C LEU A 187 -7.78 -14.59 9.21
N GLY A 188 -8.99 -14.08 9.45
CA GLY A 188 -10.24 -14.67 8.97
C GLY A 188 -10.76 -15.91 9.71
N HIS A 189 -9.97 -16.50 10.62
CA HIS A 189 -10.40 -17.54 11.54
C HIS A 189 -10.23 -17.09 13.01
N GLU A 190 -11.10 -17.57 13.91
CA GLU A 190 -11.40 -17.00 15.24
C GLU A 190 -10.23 -17.01 16.27
N GLU A 191 -9.04 -17.50 15.92
CA GLU A 191 -7.99 -17.80 16.90
C GLU A 191 -7.33 -16.57 17.57
N ILE A 192 -7.25 -15.43 16.88
CA ILE A 192 -6.59 -14.22 17.42
C ILE A 192 -7.57 -13.30 18.13
N GLN A 193 -8.83 -13.33 17.69
CA GLN A 193 -9.89 -12.63 18.40
C GLN A 193 -9.90 -13.04 19.87
N ASN A 194 -9.74 -14.32 20.19
CA ASN A 194 -9.75 -14.74 21.60
C ASN A 194 -8.51 -14.30 22.42
N LYS A 195 -7.36 -14.02 21.79
CA LYS A 195 -6.14 -13.58 22.48
C LYS A 195 -6.14 -12.08 22.80
N TYR A 196 -6.69 -11.26 21.89
CA TYR A 196 -6.67 -9.79 21.99
C TYR A 196 -8.06 -9.15 22.11
N ALA A 197 -9.15 -9.91 21.98
CA ALA A 197 -10.45 -9.51 22.50
C ALA A 197 -10.41 -9.67 24.02
N ILE A 198 -9.99 -8.61 24.70
CA ILE A 198 -10.15 -8.52 26.14
C ILE A 198 -11.53 -7.92 26.42
N LYS A 199 -12.39 -8.78 27.00
CA LYS A 199 -13.45 -8.53 28.00
C LYS A 199 -14.09 -7.13 27.99
N HIS A 200 -15.36 -7.12 27.57
CA HIS A 200 -16.47 -6.20 27.90
C HIS A 200 -16.15 -4.74 28.22
#